data_AF-A0A946Y9A2-F1
#
_entry.id   AF-A0A946Y9A2-F1
#
_cell.length_a   1.000
_cell.length_b   1.000
_cell.length_c   1.000
_cell.angle_alpha   90.00
_cell.angle_beta   90.00
_cell.angle_gamma   90.00
#
_symmetry.space_group_name_H-M   'P 1'
#
loop_
_entity.id
_entity.type
_entity.pdbx_description
1 polymer ?
#
loop_
_entity_poly.entity_id
_entity_poly.type
_entity_poly.pdbx_seq_one_letter_code
_entity_poly.pdbx_strand_id
1 'polypeptide(L)'
;MLKHIVTIAISCGLFACATTDSGETTAATEGLPRGSDCISQGTIRDYTVLDDSNLIVRASGRRAYHVQLSRPVWGIKSAWQLGFESRTGQICSSFSDVIVDDKFSGDRVRISSVRRLTPEDEEDLKIRFGKVKPKQEQPREPEPVEGAEVEELD
;
A
#
# COMPACT_ATOMS: atom_id res chain seq x y z
N MET A 1 59.45 11.93 33.47
CA MET A 1 59.79 11.97 32.03
C MET A 1 58.47 11.97 31.28
N LEU A 2 57.85 13.15 31.08
CA LEU A 2 57.90 13.91 29.82
C LEU A 2 57.21 13.09 28.69
N LYS A 3 56.07 13.47 28.09
CA LYS A 3 55.65 14.81 27.64
C LYS A 3 54.18 14.71 27.17
N HIS A 4 53.31 15.56 27.68
CA HIS A 4 52.06 15.93 27.00
C HIS A 4 52.37 16.69 25.69
N ILE A 5 51.41 16.73 24.75
CA ILE A 5 51.08 17.79 23.75
C ILE A 5 50.32 17.09 22.58
N VAL A 6 48.98 17.12 22.50
CA VAL A 6 48.07 18.21 22.07
C VAL A 6 48.06 18.44 20.56
N THR A 7 46.94 18.09 19.89
CA THR A 7 46.21 18.88 18.86
C THR A 7 44.97 18.07 18.43
N ILE A 8 43.79 18.25 19.06
CA ILE A 8 42.70 19.18 18.69
C ILE A 8 42.50 19.34 17.19
N ALA A 9 41.44 18.71 16.68
CA ALA A 9 40.70 19.17 15.50
C ALA A 9 39.19 19.07 15.81
N ILE A 10 38.71 20.03 16.61
CA ILE A 10 37.30 20.35 16.75
C ILE A 10 36.91 21.07 15.46
N SER A 11 36.10 20.42 14.62
CA SER A 11 35.40 21.09 13.53
C SER A 11 33.94 21.27 13.94
N CYS A 12 33.67 22.43 14.54
CA CYS A 12 32.33 23.01 14.62
C CYS A 12 31.86 23.34 13.20
N GLY A 13 30.88 22.61 12.70
CA GLY A 13 30.00 23.07 11.63
C GLY A 13 28.63 23.42 12.22
N LEU A 14 28.43 24.69 12.59
CA LEU A 14 27.09 25.25 12.82
C LEU A 14 26.65 25.99 11.56
N PHE A 15 25.65 25.45 10.87
CA PHE A 15 24.66 26.17 10.05
C PHE A 15 23.33 25.47 10.35
N ALA A 16 22.51 25.98 11.28
CA ALA A 16 21.55 27.08 11.13
C ALA A 16 20.31 26.71 10.28
N CYS A 17 19.15 27.01 10.86
CA CYS A 17 17.81 26.56 10.49
C CYS A 17 17.33 26.99 9.09
N ALA A 18 16.51 26.15 8.48
CA ALA A 18 15.38 26.61 7.67
C ALA A 18 14.09 26.07 8.31
N THR A 19 13.44 26.91 9.10
CA THR A 19 12.00 26.80 9.35
C THR A 19 11.27 27.51 8.22
N THR A 20 10.02 27.11 7.99
CA THR A 20 9.01 27.68 7.07
C THR A 20 8.96 27.00 5.70
N ASP A 21 8.00 26.09 5.54
CA ASP A 21 6.81 26.42 4.77
C ASP A 21 5.63 25.54 5.23
N SER A 22 4.64 26.16 5.85
CA SER A 22 3.27 25.65 5.88
C SER A 22 2.65 26.04 4.56
N GLY A 23 2.95 25.26 3.52
CA GLY A 23 2.35 25.38 2.20
C GLY A 23 1.51 24.15 1.93
N GLU A 24 0.23 24.26 2.26
CA GLU A 24 -0.80 23.46 1.62
C GLU A 24 -0.69 23.74 0.11
N THR A 25 -0.09 22.80 -0.63
CA THR A 25 -0.19 22.79 -2.09
C THR A 25 -0.52 21.38 -2.52
N THR A 26 -1.81 21.22 -2.76
CA THR A 26 -2.46 20.19 -3.56
C THR A 26 -1.86 20.20 -4.95
N ALA A 27 -0.65 19.66 -5.10
CA ALA A 27 -0.15 19.23 -6.39
C ALA A 27 -0.57 17.79 -6.56
N ALA A 28 -1.69 17.59 -7.25
CA ALA A 28 -2.01 16.33 -7.90
C ALA A 28 -0.87 16.01 -8.88
N THR A 29 0.19 15.39 -8.37
CA THR A 29 1.15 14.68 -9.21
C THR A 29 0.45 13.42 -9.66
N GLU A 30 -0.14 13.52 -10.84
CA GLU A 30 -0.51 12.38 -11.66
C GLU A 30 0.76 11.58 -12.00
N GLY A 31 0.71 10.26 -11.75
CA GLY A 31 1.40 9.30 -12.60
C GLY A 31 2.87 8.93 -12.36
N LEU A 32 3.56 9.40 -11.31
CA LEU A 32 4.87 8.84 -10.93
C LEU A 32 4.71 7.86 -9.76
N PRO A 33 5.36 6.67 -9.79
CA PRO A 33 5.37 5.77 -8.64
C PRO A 33 6.01 6.52 -7.46
N ARG A 34 5.15 7.05 -6.59
CA ARG A 34 5.55 7.68 -5.32
C ARG A 34 6.44 6.66 -4.60
N GLY A 35 7.58 7.12 -4.10
CA GLY A 35 8.61 6.26 -3.49
C GLY A 35 8.01 5.25 -2.51
N SER A 36 8.67 4.11 -2.33
CA SER A 36 8.15 3.03 -1.50
C SER A 36 7.76 3.53 -0.12
N ASP A 37 6.48 3.47 0.18
CA ASP A 37 5.97 3.79 1.51
C ASP A 37 6.45 2.74 2.52
N CYS A 38 6.46 3.08 3.80
CA CYS A 38 6.75 2.14 4.87
C CYS A 38 5.57 2.01 5.83
N ILE A 39 5.38 0.79 6.35
CA ILE A 39 4.34 0.47 7.33
C ILE A 39 5.02 0.15 8.65
N SER A 40 4.61 0.79 9.74
CA SER A 40 5.13 0.41 11.05
C SER A 40 4.61 -0.98 11.44
N GLN A 41 5.51 -1.92 11.72
CA GLN A 41 5.18 -3.32 11.96
C GLN A 41 4.16 -3.49 13.10
N GLY A 42 4.32 -2.74 14.20
CA GLY A 42 3.38 -2.76 15.34
C GLY A 42 2.01 -2.14 15.06
N THR A 43 1.82 -1.51 13.90
CA THR A 43 0.53 -0.92 13.51
C THR A 43 -0.31 -1.82 12.62
N ILE A 44 0.27 -2.91 12.10
CA ILE A 44 -0.42 -3.87 11.23
C ILE A 44 -1.54 -4.55 12.03
N ARG A 45 -2.74 -4.58 11.44
CA ARG A 45 -3.94 -5.15 12.07
C ARG A 45 -4.46 -6.36 11.33
N ASP A 46 -4.41 -6.31 10.02
CA ASP A 46 -5.00 -7.32 9.16
C ASP A 46 -4.36 -7.27 7.77
N TYR A 47 -4.56 -8.32 7.00
CA TYR A 47 -4.16 -8.40 5.61
C TYR A 47 -5.22 -9.10 4.76
N THR A 48 -5.24 -8.80 3.47
CA THR A 48 -6.07 -9.48 2.48
C THR A 48 -5.19 -9.94 1.34
N VAL A 49 -5.16 -11.24 1.11
CA VAL A 49 -4.43 -11.84 -0.01
C VAL A 49 -5.19 -11.60 -1.30
N LEU A 50 -4.59 -10.86 -2.24
CA LEU A 50 -5.16 -10.60 -3.55
C LEU A 50 -4.87 -11.78 -4.49
N ASP A 51 -3.61 -12.19 -4.58
CA ASP A 51 -3.14 -13.35 -5.34
C ASP A 51 -1.82 -13.89 -4.72
N ASP A 52 -1.05 -14.65 -5.49
CA ASP A 52 0.20 -15.27 -5.03
C ASP A 52 1.36 -14.29 -4.80
N SER A 53 1.22 -13.01 -5.17
CA SER A 53 2.28 -11.98 -5.05
C SER A 53 1.78 -10.64 -4.49
N ASN A 54 0.48 -10.45 -4.35
CA ASN A 54 -0.14 -9.18 -4.04
C ASN A 54 -0.99 -9.29 -2.76
N LEU A 55 -0.79 -8.34 -1.86
CA LEU A 55 -1.47 -8.26 -0.58
C LEU A 55 -1.98 -6.83 -0.36
N ILE A 56 -3.13 -6.70 0.30
CA ILE A 56 -3.54 -5.45 0.95
C ILE A 56 -3.23 -5.60 2.43
N VAL A 57 -2.42 -4.70 2.99
CA VAL A 57 -2.10 -4.68 4.42
C VAL A 57 -2.82 -3.49 5.06
N ARG A 58 -3.57 -3.75 6.12
CA ARG A 58 -4.28 -2.73 6.90
C ARG A 58 -3.51 -2.41 8.16
N ALA A 59 -3.24 -1.13 8.36
CA ALA A 59 -2.57 -0.59 9.53
C ALA A 59 -3.50 0.30 10.37
N SER A 60 -3.01 0.74 11.52
CA SER A 60 -3.75 1.67 12.39
C SER A 60 -4.12 2.97 11.67
N GLY A 61 -5.18 3.62 12.15
CA GLY A 61 -5.67 4.86 11.56
C GLY A 61 -6.32 4.69 10.19
N ARG A 62 -6.91 3.50 9.92
CA ARG A 62 -7.63 3.18 8.67
C ARG A 62 -6.78 3.34 7.41
N ARG A 63 -5.48 3.07 7.51
CA ARG A 63 -4.55 3.14 6.37
C ARG A 63 -4.42 1.77 5.74
N ALA A 64 -4.56 1.70 4.43
CA ALA A 64 -4.34 0.50 3.65
C ALA A 64 -3.11 0.69 2.75
N TYR A 65 -2.40 -0.42 2.48
CA TYR A 65 -1.22 -0.45 1.64
C TYR A 65 -1.27 -1.64 0.71
N HIS A 66 -0.90 -1.44 -0.55
CA HIS A 66 -0.62 -2.52 -1.48
C HIS A 66 0.83 -2.94 -1.30
N VAL A 67 1.01 -4.22 -0.98
CA VAL A 67 2.30 -4.86 -0.78
C VAL A 67 2.46 -5.90 -1.89
N GLN A 68 3.57 -5.79 -2.62
CA GLN A 68 3.97 -6.75 -3.63
C GLN A 68 5.16 -7.56 -3.12
N LEU A 69 5.15 -8.86 -3.39
CA LEU A 69 6.24 -9.77 -3.11
C LEU A 69 7.25 -9.76 -4.27
N SER A 70 8.50 -10.12 -3.99
CA SER A 70 9.56 -10.23 -5.01
C SER A 70 9.44 -11.46 -5.88
N ARG A 71 8.68 -12.46 -5.43
CA ARG A 71 8.35 -13.67 -6.16
C ARG A 71 6.97 -14.18 -5.73
N PRO A 72 6.28 -14.94 -6.59
CA PRO A 72 5.04 -15.61 -6.21
C PRO A 72 5.28 -16.69 -5.16
N VAL A 73 4.32 -16.81 -4.24
CA VAL A 73 4.24 -17.88 -3.24
C VAL A 73 2.98 -18.68 -3.47
N TRP A 74 3.17 -19.87 -4.03
CA TRP A 74 2.08 -20.79 -4.30
C TRP A 74 1.38 -21.18 -3.01
N GLY A 75 0.05 -21.09 -3.00
CA GLY A 75 -0.74 -21.47 -1.83
C GLY A 75 -0.81 -20.42 -0.72
N ILE A 76 -0.28 -19.21 -0.90
CA ILE A 76 -0.34 -18.14 0.11
C ILE A 76 -1.77 -17.79 0.54
N LYS A 77 -2.75 -17.94 -0.36
CA LYS A 77 -4.20 -17.77 -0.07
C LYS A 77 -4.76 -18.80 0.91
N SER A 78 -4.08 -19.94 1.05
CA SER A 78 -4.45 -21.07 1.92
C SER A 78 -3.54 -21.18 3.13
N ALA A 79 -2.51 -20.33 3.22
CA ALA A 79 -1.61 -20.27 4.36
C ALA A 79 -2.38 -20.01 5.64
N TRP A 80 -1.95 -20.66 6.71
CA TRP A 80 -2.57 -20.51 8.02
C TRP A 80 -2.39 -19.09 8.57
N GLN A 81 -1.19 -18.54 8.41
CA GLN A 81 -0.87 -17.20 8.89
C GLN A 81 0.22 -16.55 8.05
N LEU A 82 0.08 -15.25 7.80
CA LEU A 82 1.15 -14.39 7.31
C LEU A 82 1.73 -13.55 8.46
N GLY A 83 3.05 -13.50 8.53
CA GLY A 83 3.83 -12.63 9.41
C GLY A 83 4.58 -11.58 8.60
N PHE A 84 4.85 -10.44 9.21
CA PHE A 84 5.67 -9.37 8.63
C PHE A 84 6.91 -9.17 9.49
N GLU A 85 8.08 -9.20 8.87
CA GLU A 85 9.36 -9.10 9.56
C GLU A 85 10.21 -7.96 8.98
N SER A 86 10.75 -7.13 9.88
CA SER A 86 11.72 -6.10 9.54
C SER A 86 12.73 -5.91 10.66
N ARG A 87 13.98 -5.61 10.29
CA ARG A 87 15.05 -5.29 11.25
C ARG A 87 14.87 -3.93 11.91
N THR A 88 14.14 -3.01 11.27
CA THR A 88 13.97 -1.62 11.73
C THR A 88 12.61 -1.37 12.38
N GLY A 89 11.74 -2.39 12.42
CA GLY A 89 10.33 -2.24 12.83
C GLY A 89 9.46 -1.51 11.79
N GLN A 90 10.00 -1.21 10.61
CA GLN A 90 9.27 -0.64 9.48
C GLN A 90 9.30 -1.62 8.30
N ILE A 91 8.12 -1.97 7.78
CA ILE A 91 7.94 -2.83 6.62
C ILE A 91 8.05 -1.95 5.37
N CYS A 92 9.13 -2.12 4.60
CA CYS A 92 9.44 -1.36 3.39
C CYS A 92 9.87 -2.32 2.26
N SER A 93 9.92 -1.83 1.01
CA SER A 93 10.23 -2.65 -0.17
C SER A 93 11.63 -3.26 -0.22
N SER A 94 12.65 -2.67 0.42
CA SER A 94 14.04 -3.11 0.21
C SER A 94 14.64 -3.94 1.34
N PHE A 95 14.01 -4.02 2.50
CA PHE A 95 14.62 -4.61 3.70
C PHE A 95 13.63 -5.35 4.60
N SER A 96 12.49 -5.75 4.06
CA SER A 96 11.43 -6.41 4.82
C SER A 96 10.92 -7.64 4.09
N ASP A 97 10.50 -8.60 4.90
CA ASP A 97 10.08 -9.91 4.43
C ASP A 97 8.66 -10.21 4.93
N VAL A 98 7.92 -10.97 4.13
CA VAL A 98 6.70 -11.65 4.54
C VAL A 98 7.07 -13.09 4.87
N ILE A 99 6.65 -13.53 6.04
CA ILE A 99 6.75 -14.92 6.49
C ILE A 99 5.41 -15.57 6.19
N VAL A 100 5.41 -16.64 5.41
CA VAL A 100 4.23 -17.43 5.07
C VAL A 100 4.29 -18.70 5.91
N ASP A 101 3.42 -18.83 6.90
CA ASP A 101 3.30 -20.02 7.75
C ASP A 101 2.13 -20.89 7.25
N ASP A 102 2.46 -22.04 6.67
CA ASP A 102 1.50 -23.02 6.17
C ASP A 102 1.49 -24.31 7.03
N LYS A 103 1.83 -24.21 8.33
CA LYS A 103 1.90 -25.31 9.32
C LYS A 103 2.96 -26.40 9.06
N PHE A 104 3.31 -26.67 7.82
CA PHE A 104 4.31 -27.67 7.42
C PHE A 104 5.66 -27.03 7.07
N SER A 105 5.65 -25.76 6.63
CA SER A 105 6.84 -25.01 6.27
C SER A 105 6.61 -23.51 6.47
N GLY A 106 7.65 -22.81 6.90
CA GLY A 106 7.72 -21.35 6.86
C GLY A 106 8.50 -20.90 5.63
N ASP A 107 7.83 -20.24 4.67
CA ASP A 107 8.53 -19.60 3.55
C ASP A 107 8.76 -18.12 3.85
N ARG A 108 9.94 -17.61 3.50
CA ARG A 108 10.28 -16.19 3.67
C ARG A 108 10.46 -15.55 2.31
N VAL A 109 9.68 -14.49 2.06
CA VAL A 109 9.67 -13.80 0.76
C VAL A 109 9.88 -12.32 0.95
N ARG A 110 10.82 -11.77 0.19
CA ARG A 110 11.11 -10.34 0.20
C ARG A 110 9.91 -9.58 -0.34
N ILE A 111 9.60 -8.45 0.29
CA ILE A 111 8.71 -7.46 -0.30
C ILE A 111 9.46 -6.77 -1.45
N SER A 112 8.79 -6.45 -2.54
CA SER A 112 9.33 -5.73 -3.70
C SER A 112 8.83 -4.30 -3.78
N SER A 113 7.60 -4.04 -3.31
CA SER A 113 6.98 -2.72 -3.31
C SER A 113 5.98 -2.60 -2.17
N VAL A 114 5.90 -1.39 -1.61
CA VAL A 114 4.87 -0.99 -0.65
C VAL A 114 4.35 0.37 -1.08
N ARG A 115 3.04 0.49 -1.24
CA ARG A 115 2.39 1.74 -1.67
C ARG A 115 1.13 1.97 -0.86
N ARG A 116 0.95 3.16 -0.30
CA ARG A 116 -0.29 3.54 0.38
C ARG A 116 -1.44 3.61 -0.63
N LEU A 117 -2.61 3.13 -0.20
CA LEU A 117 -3.83 3.13 -0.97
C LEU A 117 -4.78 4.21 -0.46
N THR A 118 -5.46 4.86 -1.39
CA THR A 118 -6.72 5.55 -1.08
C THR A 118 -7.86 4.51 -0.98
N PRO A 119 -9.03 4.86 -0.42
CA PRO A 119 -10.18 3.96 -0.40
C PRO A 119 -10.59 3.48 -1.80
N GLU A 120 -10.52 4.38 -2.79
CA GLU A 120 -10.85 4.10 -4.19
C GLU A 120 -9.83 3.11 -4.80
N ASP A 121 -8.53 3.35 -4.59
CA ASP A 121 -7.47 2.44 -5.03
C ASP A 121 -7.63 1.04 -4.43
N GLU A 122 -8.07 0.93 -3.17
CA GLU A 122 -8.29 -0.35 -2.49
C GLU A 122 -9.45 -1.12 -3.15
N GLU A 123 -10.53 -0.44 -3.47
CA GLU A 123 -11.69 -1.02 -4.16
C GLU A 123 -11.32 -1.47 -5.57
N ASP A 124 -10.64 -0.61 -6.34
CA ASP A 124 -10.18 -0.92 -7.69
C ASP A 124 -9.25 -2.13 -7.71
N LEU A 125 -8.32 -2.22 -6.76
CA LEU A 125 -7.47 -3.42 -6.63
C LEU A 125 -8.30 -4.66 -6.32
N LYS A 126 -9.26 -4.58 -5.41
CA LYS A 126 -10.14 -5.72 -5.11
C LYS A 126 -10.95 -6.16 -6.33
N ILE A 127 -11.45 -5.23 -7.14
CA ILE A 127 -12.16 -5.55 -8.38
C ILE A 127 -11.22 -6.21 -9.39
N ARG A 128 -10.04 -5.62 -9.61
CA ARG A 128 -9.02 -6.14 -10.54
C ARG A 128 -8.57 -7.55 -10.20
N PHE A 129 -8.43 -7.87 -8.92
CA PHE A 129 -8.06 -9.20 -8.43
C PHE A 129 -9.28 -10.09 -8.14
N GLY A 130 -10.48 -9.71 -8.59
CA GLY A 130 -11.69 -10.54 -8.53
C GLY A 130 -12.22 -10.79 -7.12
N LYS A 131 -11.86 -9.97 -6.14
CA LYS A 131 -12.36 -10.04 -4.75
C LYS A 131 -13.72 -9.39 -4.57
N VAL A 132 -14.06 -8.44 -5.44
CA VAL A 132 -15.34 -7.70 -5.42
C VAL A 132 -15.87 -7.65 -6.86
N LYS A 133 -17.19 -7.83 -7.03
CA LYS A 133 -17.84 -7.64 -8.34
C LYS A 133 -18.00 -6.14 -8.59
N PRO A 134 -17.71 -5.63 -9.80
CA PRO A 134 -17.91 -4.22 -10.11
C PRO A 134 -19.38 -3.86 -9.90
N LYS A 135 -19.63 -2.72 -9.26
CA LYS A 135 -20.98 -2.19 -9.06
C LYS A 135 -21.57 -1.91 -10.43
N GLN A 136 -22.40 -2.81 -10.95
CA GLN A 136 -23.17 -2.53 -12.16
C GLN A 136 -24.14 -1.40 -11.82
N GLU A 137 -23.97 -0.28 -12.50
CA GLU A 137 -25.00 0.76 -12.55
C GLU A 137 -26.22 0.09 -13.16
N GLN A 138 -27.21 -0.24 -12.32
CA GLN A 138 -28.45 -0.84 -12.79
C GLN A 138 -29.03 0.12 -13.83
N PRO A 139 -29.26 -0.31 -15.08
CA PRO A 139 -29.99 0.50 -16.03
C PRO A 139 -31.31 0.85 -15.36
N ARG A 140 -31.54 2.15 -15.13
CA ARG A 140 -32.83 2.65 -14.65
C ARG A 140 -33.90 2.01 -15.53
N GLU A 141 -34.82 1.27 -14.91
CA GLU A 141 -35.92 0.63 -15.63
C GLU A 141 -36.57 1.69 -16.52
N PRO A 142 -36.69 1.47 -17.85
CA PRO A 142 -37.22 2.48 -18.73
C PRO A 142 -38.63 2.80 -18.26
N GLU A 143 -38.87 4.05 -17.88
CA GLU A 143 -40.22 4.48 -17.55
C GLU A 143 -41.12 4.20 -18.76
N PRO A 144 -42.33 3.64 -18.54
CA PRO A 144 -43.22 3.31 -19.63
C PRO A 144 -43.52 4.59 -20.40
N VAL A 145 -43.00 4.70 -21.62
CA VAL A 145 -43.37 5.76 -22.54
C VAL A 145 -44.83 5.54 -22.93
N GLU A 146 -45.69 6.41 -22.42
CA GLU A 146 -47.12 6.45 -22.74
C GLU A 146 -47.27 6.63 -24.25
N GLY A 147 -47.99 5.71 -24.88
CA GLY A 147 -47.99 5.50 -26.33
C GLY A 147 -48.37 6.74 -27.12
N ALA A 148 -47.56 7.09 -28.12
CA ALA A 148 -47.95 8.06 -29.12
C ALA A 148 -49.09 7.46 -29.96
N GLU A 149 -50.28 8.05 -29.81
CA GLU A 149 -51.44 7.81 -30.67
C GLU A 149 -51.04 8.08 -32.13
N VAL A 150 -51.19 7.06 -32.98
CA VAL A 150 -51.03 7.19 -34.43
C VAL A 150 -52.35 7.74 -34.99
N GLU A 151 -52.38 9.01 -35.39
CA GLU A 151 -53.48 9.52 -36.21
C GLU A 151 -53.38 8.90 -37.61
N GLU A 152 -54.37 8.07 -37.95
CA GLU A 152 -54.58 7.59 -39.32
C GLU A 152 -55.04 8.78 -40.19
N LEU A 153 -54.32 9.06 -41.27
CA LEU A 153 -54.72 10.04 -42.29
C LEU A 153 -55.53 9.33 -43.38
N ASP A 154 -56.79 9.74 -43.55
CA ASP A 154 -57.72 9.34 -44.62
C ASP A 154 -57.21 9.64 -46.04
#